data_AF-A0A7Y2A998-F1
#
_entry.id   AF-A0A7Y2A998-F1
#
_cell.length_a   1.000
_cell.length_b   1.000
_cell.length_c   1.000
_cell.angle_alpha   90.00
_cell.angle_beta   90.00
_cell.angle_gamma   90.00
#
_symmetry.space_group_name_H-M   'P 1'
#
loop_
_entity.id
_entity.type
_entity.pdbx_description
1 polymer ?
#
loop_
_entity_poly.entity_id
_entity_poly.type
_entity_poly.pdbx_seq_one_letter_code
_entity_poly.pdbx_strand_id
1 'polypeptide(L)'
;MTFSLFEKQVLKVTNLPLPGEDVQHRMAPIERIKELKKKALDVNKSRRAGVMVLFYPSQAMETHLILILRKTYKGVHSAQVGFPGGKIEPEDDTIEMTALREMEEEVGVDREEVAVLKKLTEIYIPPSDFFVQPFLGITRAT
;
A
#
# COMPACT_ATOMS: atom_id res chain seq x y z
N MET A 1 8.20 -14.16 -13.83
CA MET A 1 7.76 -15.26 -12.94
C MET A 1 6.30 -15.54 -13.24
N THR A 2 5.89 -16.80 -13.38
CA THR A 2 4.48 -17.14 -13.63
C THR A 2 3.63 -16.84 -12.40
N PHE A 3 2.40 -16.38 -12.60
CA PHE A 3 1.48 -16.02 -11.51
C PHE A 3 1.18 -17.19 -10.57
N SER A 4 1.03 -18.41 -11.11
CA SER A 4 0.82 -19.61 -10.29
C SER A 4 2.01 -19.96 -9.40
N LEU A 5 3.25 -19.68 -9.85
CA LEU A 5 4.44 -19.84 -9.02
C LEU A 5 4.51 -18.75 -7.94
N PHE A 6 4.24 -17.50 -8.32
CA PHE A 6 4.18 -16.38 -7.38
C PHE A 6 3.16 -16.64 -6.27
N GLU A 7 1.94 -17.06 -6.61
CA GLU A 7 0.89 -17.35 -5.65
C GLU A 7 1.32 -18.39 -4.60
N LYS A 8 2.00 -19.46 -5.04
CA LYS A 8 2.55 -20.47 -4.12
C LYS A 8 3.68 -19.92 -3.24
N GLN A 9 4.44 -18.95 -3.73
CA GLN A 9 5.57 -18.36 -3.00
C GLN A 9 5.12 -17.26 -2.04
N VAL A 10 4.18 -16.41 -2.44
CA VAL A 10 3.72 -15.27 -1.63
C VAL A 10 3.05 -15.73 -0.34
N LEU A 11 2.35 -16.87 -0.37
CA LEU A 11 1.79 -17.50 0.82
C LEU A 11 2.85 -17.95 1.84
N LYS A 12 4.10 -18.16 1.42
CA LYS A 12 5.19 -18.52 2.35
C LYS A 12 5.71 -17.31 3.12
N VAL A 13 5.55 -16.11 2.56
CA VAL A 13 6.02 -14.86 3.19
C VAL A 13 4.95 -14.21 4.07
N THR A 14 3.69 -14.69 4.03
CA THR A 14 2.61 -14.14 4.86
C THR A 14 2.85 -14.29 6.36
N ASN A 15 3.64 -15.28 6.79
CA ASN A 15 3.99 -15.50 8.19
C ASN A 15 5.35 -14.93 8.60
N LEU A 16 6.08 -14.30 7.68
CA LEU A 16 7.37 -13.69 8.01
C LEU A 16 7.17 -12.42 8.85
N PRO A 17 8.15 -12.09 9.72
CA PRO A 17 8.17 -10.81 10.42
C PRO A 17 8.21 -9.67 9.41
N LEU A 18 7.74 -8.51 9.85
CA LEU A 18 7.64 -7.31 9.03
C LEU A 18 8.84 -6.39 9.34
N PRO A 19 9.95 -6.43 8.56
CA PRO A 19 11.17 -5.70 8.89
C PRO A 19 11.10 -4.23 8.47
N GLY A 20 9.92 -3.70 8.15
CA GLY A 20 9.77 -2.44 7.41
C GLY A 20 10.44 -1.25 8.08
N GLU A 21 10.34 -1.13 9.41
CA GLU A 21 10.97 -0.05 10.15
C GLU A 21 12.51 -0.13 10.12
N ASP A 22 13.08 -1.29 10.45
CA ASP A 22 14.52 -1.52 10.43
C ASP A 22 15.12 -1.31 9.03
N VAL A 23 14.43 -1.80 8.01
CA VAL A 23 14.85 -1.66 6.61
C VAL A 23 14.73 -0.21 6.16
N GLN A 24 13.66 0.48 6.53
CA GLN A 24 13.48 1.89 6.22
C GLN A 24 14.58 2.74 6.87
N HIS A 25 14.94 2.48 8.13
CA HIS A 25 16.06 3.16 8.78
C HIS A 25 17.40 2.95 8.07
N ARG A 26 17.62 1.77 7.49
CA ARG A 26 18.83 1.48 6.71
C ARG A 26 18.87 2.16 5.35
N MET A 27 17.69 2.35 4.72
CA MET A 27 17.57 2.89 3.36
C MET A 27 17.27 4.39 3.32
N ALA A 28 16.80 4.98 4.42
CA ALA A 28 16.43 6.38 4.49
C ALA A 28 17.65 7.29 4.71
N PRO A 29 17.65 8.50 4.14
CA PRO A 29 18.61 9.54 4.50
C PRO A 29 18.59 9.84 6.01
N ILE A 30 19.73 10.22 6.59
CA ILE A 30 19.89 10.41 8.04
C ILE A 30 18.92 11.47 8.58
N GLU A 31 18.65 12.51 7.79
CA GLU A 31 17.70 13.58 8.10
C GLU A 31 16.28 13.04 8.29
N ARG A 32 15.89 12.08 7.45
CA ARG A 32 14.57 11.41 7.49
C ARG A 32 14.39 10.61 8.77
N ILE A 33 15.45 10.00 9.30
CA ILE A 33 15.41 9.21 10.54
C ILE A 33 15.11 10.12 11.74
N LYS A 34 15.67 11.33 11.78
CA LYS A 34 15.40 12.30 12.85
C LYS A 34 13.95 12.78 12.83
N GLU A 35 13.38 13.01 11.64
CA GLU A 35 11.97 13.39 11.48
C GLU A 35 11.01 12.28 11.88
N LEU A 36 11.30 11.02 11.49
CA LEU A 36 10.52 9.84 11.88
C LEU A 36 10.43 9.72 13.41
N LYS A 37 11.58 9.78 14.11
CA LYS A 37 11.65 9.70 15.57
C LYS A 37 10.92 10.83 16.29
N LYS A 38 10.91 12.04 15.70
CA LYS A 38 10.28 13.22 16.32
C LYS A 38 8.75 13.20 16.22
N LYS A 39 8.18 12.61 15.16
CA LYS A 39 6.73 12.57 14.92
C LYS A 39 6.03 11.27 15.31
N ALA A 40 6.77 10.17 15.49
CA ALA A 40 6.25 8.93 16.10
C ALA A 40 5.76 9.12 17.56
N LEU A 41 5.97 10.30 18.16
CA LEU A 41 5.44 10.67 19.48
C LEU A 41 4.02 11.29 19.41
N ASP A 42 3.49 11.60 18.22
CA ASP A 42 2.22 12.31 18.00
C ASP A 42 1.16 11.45 17.25
N VAL A 43 1.34 10.12 17.26
CA VAL A 43 0.56 9.12 16.49
C VAL A 43 -0.96 9.28 16.59
N ASN A 44 -1.45 9.80 17.72
CA ASN A 44 -2.88 9.97 17.97
C ASN A 44 -3.54 11.14 17.22
N LYS A 45 -2.81 11.94 16.42
CA LYS A 45 -3.37 13.09 15.67
C LYS A 45 -3.16 13.06 14.16
N SER A 46 -2.37 12.13 13.64
CA SER A 46 -2.02 12.11 12.21
C SER A 46 -3.10 11.46 11.34
N ARG A 47 -3.18 11.91 10.09
CA ARG A 47 -4.15 11.40 9.10
C ARG A 47 -3.78 9.97 8.70
N ARG A 48 -4.79 9.14 8.42
CA ARG A 48 -4.59 7.73 8.03
C ARG A 48 -5.00 7.51 6.58
N ALA A 49 -4.25 6.65 5.90
CA ALA A 49 -4.50 6.25 4.53
C ALA A 49 -4.22 4.76 4.32
N GLY A 50 -4.99 4.11 3.46
CA GLY A 50 -4.81 2.72 3.07
C GLY A 50 -4.32 2.65 1.61
N VAL A 51 -3.38 1.77 1.32
CA VAL A 51 -2.92 1.51 -0.06
C VAL A 51 -2.87 0.01 -0.35
N MET A 52 -3.14 -0.36 -1.60
CA MET A 52 -3.15 -1.75 -2.05
C MET A 52 -1.94 -2.05 -2.95
N VAL A 53 -1.11 -3.00 -2.53
CA VAL A 53 -0.06 -3.62 -3.33
C VAL A 53 -0.68 -4.86 -3.99
N LEU A 54 -1.32 -4.66 -5.15
CA LEU A 54 -2.09 -5.70 -5.83
C LEU A 54 -1.28 -6.39 -6.93
N PHE A 55 -1.10 -7.70 -6.81
CA PHE A 55 -0.54 -8.54 -7.86
C PHE A 55 -1.63 -9.29 -8.63
N TYR A 56 -1.46 -9.45 -9.93
CA TYR A 56 -2.43 -10.09 -10.83
C TYR A 56 -1.72 -10.79 -12.00
N PRO A 57 -2.35 -11.77 -12.66
CA PRO A 57 -1.79 -12.41 -13.85
C PRO A 57 -1.91 -11.50 -15.07
N SER A 58 -0.90 -11.46 -15.92
CA SER A 58 -1.04 -10.93 -17.28
C SER A 58 -1.79 -11.92 -18.18
N GLN A 59 -2.12 -11.51 -19.40
CA GLN A 59 -2.68 -12.42 -20.42
C GLN A 59 -1.75 -13.62 -20.73
N ALA A 60 -0.44 -13.46 -20.53
CA ALA A 60 0.56 -14.53 -20.66
C ALA A 60 0.81 -15.30 -19.34
N MET A 61 -0.04 -15.11 -18.33
CA MET A 61 0.08 -15.69 -16.99
C MET A 61 1.36 -15.29 -16.24
N GLU A 62 1.93 -14.14 -16.57
CA GLU A 62 3.06 -13.56 -15.84
C GLU A 62 2.57 -12.74 -14.65
N THR A 63 3.34 -12.69 -13.56
CA THR A 63 2.96 -11.89 -12.39
C THR A 63 3.19 -10.41 -12.66
N HIS A 64 2.13 -9.62 -12.62
CA HIS A 64 2.18 -8.17 -12.70
C HIS A 64 1.83 -7.53 -11.35
N LEU A 65 2.23 -6.27 -11.18
CA LEU A 65 1.92 -5.42 -10.03
C LEU A 65 1.23 -4.16 -10.56
N ILE A 66 0.12 -3.77 -9.94
CA ILE A 66 -0.57 -2.53 -10.30
C ILE A 66 0.14 -1.32 -9.69
N LEU A 67 0.32 -0.30 -10.52
CA LEU A 67 0.72 1.04 -10.12
C LEU A 67 -0.19 2.04 -10.82
N ILE A 68 -0.43 3.17 -10.17
CA ILE A 68 -1.18 4.28 -10.74
C ILE A 68 -0.27 5.47 -10.96
N LEU A 69 -0.63 6.30 -11.94
CA LEU A 69 -0.11 7.66 -12.05
C LEU A 69 -1.16 8.61 -11.49
N ARG A 70 -0.85 9.25 -10.35
CA ARG A 70 -1.79 10.15 -9.69
C ARG A 70 -2.11 11.34 -10.61
N LYS A 71 -3.39 11.75 -10.64
CA LYS A 71 -3.84 12.93 -11.41
C LYS A 71 -3.02 14.17 -11.02
N THR A 72 -2.92 15.12 -11.95
CA THR A 72 -2.26 16.39 -11.68
C THR A 72 -3.20 17.31 -10.90
N TYR A 73 -2.75 17.81 -9.75
CA TYR A 73 -3.51 18.78 -8.94
C TYR A 73 -2.57 19.66 -8.12
N LYS A 74 -3.10 20.75 -7.55
CA LYS A 74 -2.35 21.57 -6.60
C LYS A 74 -2.27 20.85 -5.25
N GLY A 75 -1.22 20.06 -5.06
CA GLY A 75 -0.98 19.38 -3.80
C GLY A 75 0.24 18.47 -3.83
N VAL A 76 0.51 17.88 -2.67
CA VAL A 76 1.61 16.94 -2.47
C VAL A 76 1.27 15.64 -3.20
N HIS A 77 2.25 15.07 -3.91
CA HIS A 77 2.15 13.82 -4.69
C HIS A 77 1.47 13.90 -6.08
N SER A 78 1.18 15.10 -6.58
CA SER A 78 0.69 15.28 -7.96
C SER A 78 1.65 14.67 -8.99
N ALA A 79 1.10 13.94 -9.97
CA ALA A 79 1.84 13.28 -11.06
C ALA A 79 2.91 12.26 -10.61
N GLN A 80 2.81 11.75 -9.38
CA GLN A 80 3.71 10.70 -8.90
C GLN A 80 3.14 9.31 -9.19
N VAL A 81 4.03 8.35 -9.41
CA VAL A 81 3.70 6.92 -9.45
C VAL A 81 3.52 6.42 -8.03
N GLY A 82 2.48 5.62 -7.79
CA GLY A 82 2.20 5.03 -6.49
C GLY A 82 1.33 3.79 -6.58
N PHE A 83 1.08 3.20 -5.42
CA PHE A 83 0.04 2.19 -5.28
C PHE A 83 -1.34 2.85 -5.26
N PRO A 84 -2.38 2.17 -5.76
CA PRO A 84 -3.75 2.64 -5.58
C PRO A 84 -4.07 2.76 -4.09
N GLY A 85 -4.78 3.81 -3.73
CA GLY A 85 -5.10 4.09 -2.34
C GLY A 85 -5.27 5.57 -1.99
N GLY A 86 -5.83 5.77 -0.80
CA GLY A 86 -6.28 7.09 -0.38
C GLY A 86 -6.54 7.17 1.12
N LYS A 87 -7.20 8.26 1.51
CA LYS A 87 -7.45 8.60 2.91
C LYS A 87 -8.66 7.80 3.41
N ILE A 88 -8.66 7.46 4.70
CA ILE A 88 -9.85 6.89 5.37
C ILE A 88 -11.04 7.87 5.34
N GLU A 89 -12.20 7.36 4.93
CA GLU A 89 -13.47 8.09 4.93
C GLU A 89 -14.39 7.62 6.08
N PRO A 90 -15.38 8.43 6.52
CA PRO A 90 -16.29 8.06 7.60
C PRO A 90 -17.03 6.74 7.38
N GLU A 91 -17.23 6.35 6.13
CA GLU A 91 -17.92 5.14 5.70
C GLU A 91 -17.01 3.90 5.71
N ASP A 92 -15.69 4.08 5.88
CA ASP A 92 -14.73 2.98 5.92
C ASP A 92 -14.62 2.40 7.34
N ASP A 93 -15.19 1.20 7.56
CA ASP A 93 -15.12 0.50 8.86
C ASP A 93 -13.67 0.17 9.27
N THR A 94 -12.79 -0.04 8.29
CA THR A 94 -11.38 -0.36 8.52
C THR A 94 -10.48 0.27 7.46
N ILE A 95 -9.19 0.43 7.78
CA ILE A 95 -8.20 0.93 6.81
C ILE A 95 -7.94 -0.05 5.66
N GLU A 96 -8.29 -1.33 5.82
CA GLU A 96 -8.27 -2.33 4.74
C GLU A 96 -9.41 -2.05 3.75
N MET A 97 -10.61 -1.75 4.26
CA MET A 97 -11.75 -1.33 3.44
C MET A 97 -11.44 -0.05 2.68
N THR A 98 -10.75 0.92 3.28
CA THR A 98 -10.24 2.10 2.57
C THR A 98 -9.35 1.70 1.39
N ALA A 99 -8.37 0.81 1.60
CA ALA A 99 -7.44 0.39 0.54
C ALA A 99 -8.15 -0.34 -0.60
N LEU A 100 -9.16 -1.17 -0.27
CA LEU A 100 -9.99 -1.88 -1.24
C LEU A 100 -10.90 -0.91 -2.02
N ARG A 101 -11.61 -0.01 -1.34
CA ARG A 101 -12.49 0.99 -1.95
C ARG A 101 -11.73 1.87 -2.93
N GLU A 102 -10.61 2.46 -2.50
CA GLU A 102 -9.80 3.33 -3.35
C GLU A 102 -9.20 2.59 -4.55
N MET A 103 -8.83 1.32 -4.37
CA MET A 103 -8.36 0.48 -5.46
C MET A 103 -9.47 0.20 -6.50
N GLU A 104 -10.69 -0.09 -6.05
CA GLU A 104 -11.84 -0.19 -6.96
C GLU A 104 -12.12 1.14 -7.68
N GLU A 105 -12.10 2.28 -6.98
CA GLU A 105 -12.36 3.60 -7.57
C GLU A 105 -11.29 4.05 -8.58
N GLU A 106 -10.00 3.80 -8.28
CA GLU A 106 -8.88 4.28 -9.09
C GLU A 106 -8.54 3.36 -10.27
N VAL A 107 -8.72 2.04 -10.12
CA VAL A 107 -8.35 1.05 -11.14
C VAL A 107 -9.48 0.12 -11.59
N GLY A 108 -10.65 0.16 -10.96
CA GLY A 108 -11.85 -0.58 -11.41
C GLY A 108 -11.85 -2.07 -11.09
N VAL A 109 -10.93 -2.55 -10.26
CA VAL A 109 -10.91 -3.96 -9.83
C VAL A 109 -11.94 -4.14 -8.72
N ASP A 110 -12.85 -5.10 -8.90
CA ASP A 110 -13.86 -5.42 -7.90
C ASP A 110 -13.18 -5.86 -6.59
N ARG A 111 -13.52 -5.18 -5.50
CA ARG A 111 -12.96 -5.46 -4.17
C ARG A 111 -13.24 -6.89 -3.70
N GLU A 112 -14.35 -7.50 -4.14
CA GLU A 112 -14.74 -8.87 -3.79
C GLU A 112 -13.86 -9.92 -4.48
N GLU A 113 -13.18 -9.56 -5.56
CA GLU A 113 -12.25 -10.44 -6.28
C GLU A 113 -10.81 -10.38 -5.73
N VAL A 114 -10.55 -9.50 -4.77
CA VAL A 114 -9.22 -9.31 -4.18
C VAL A 114 -9.07 -10.10 -2.89
N ALA A 115 -8.12 -11.04 -2.88
CA ALA A 115 -7.68 -11.70 -1.68
C ALA A 115 -6.57 -10.88 -1.00
N VAL A 116 -6.89 -10.22 0.12
CA VAL A 116 -5.91 -9.53 0.96
C VAL A 116 -5.12 -10.56 1.77
N LEU A 117 -3.82 -10.65 1.51
CA LEU A 117 -2.95 -11.68 2.07
C LEU A 117 -2.25 -11.26 3.37
N LYS A 118 -1.85 -9.98 3.46
CA LYS A 118 -1.10 -9.48 4.61
C LYS A 118 -1.18 -7.96 4.73
N LYS A 119 -1.46 -7.50 5.95
CA LYS A 119 -1.20 -6.12 6.39
C LYS A 119 0.31 -5.91 6.58
N LEU A 120 0.92 -4.97 5.84
CA LEU A 120 2.37 -4.69 5.89
C LEU A 120 2.72 -3.66 6.99
N THR A 121 4.01 -3.35 7.14
CA THR A 121 4.46 -2.30 8.08
C THR A 121 3.82 -0.96 7.70
N GLU A 122 3.17 -0.30 8.65
CA GLU A 122 2.66 1.06 8.48
C GLU A 122 3.83 2.04 8.34
N ILE A 123 3.72 3.01 7.43
CA ILE A 123 4.80 3.94 7.12
C ILE A 123 4.30 5.37 7.26
N TYR A 124 5.03 6.19 8.01
CA TYR A 124 4.77 7.61 8.12
C TYR A 124 5.36 8.40 6.95
N ILE A 125 4.55 9.24 6.31
CA ILE A 125 4.88 10.07 5.14
C ILE A 125 4.85 11.57 5.53
N PRO A 126 6.02 12.18 5.83
CA PRO A 126 6.10 13.56 6.32
C PRO A 126 5.58 14.63 5.37
N PRO A 127 5.81 14.57 4.05
CA PRO A 127 5.34 15.61 3.14
C PRO A 127 3.82 15.84 3.20
N SER A 128 3.06 14.81 3.56
CA SER A 128 1.59 14.85 3.60
C SER A 128 1.00 14.63 5.00
N ASP A 129 1.82 14.31 6.01
CA ASP A 129 1.43 14.03 7.40
C ASP A 129 0.46 12.83 7.54
N PHE A 130 0.70 11.79 6.72
CA PHE A 130 -0.08 10.56 6.74
C PHE A 130 0.69 9.39 7.33
N PHE A 131 0.01 8.58 8.13
CA PHE A 131 0.36 7.17 8.31
C PHE A 131 -0.34 6.36 7.22
N VAL A 132 0.46 5.77 6.35
CA VAL A 132 0.00 4.94 5.25
C VAL A 132 0.12 3.48 5.67
N GLN A 133 -0.99 2.77 5.64
CA GLN A 133 -1.07 1.34 5.89
C GLN A 133 -1.11 0.58 4.56
N PRO A 134 -0.04 -0.12 4.16
CA PRO A 134 -0.04 -0.93 2.95
C PRO A 134 -0.64 -2.31 3.21
N PHE A 135 -1.37 -2.82 2.23
CA PHE A 135 -1.91 -4.17 2.19
C PHE A 135 -1.39 -4.90 0.96
N LEU A 136 -0.98 -6.15 1.14
CA LEU A 136 -0.60 -7.05 0.06
C LEU A 136 -1.83 -7.83 -0.39
N GLY A 137 -2.21 -7.71 -1.65
CA GLY A 137 -3.35 -8.42 -2.23
C GLY A 137 -2.98 -9.17 -3.51
N ILE A 138 -3.81 -10.16 -3.85
CA ILE A 138 -3.79 -10.82 -5.15
C ILE A 138 -5.20 -10.88 -5.74
N THR A 139 -5.30 -10.83 -7.06
CA THR A 139 -6.53 -11.17 -7.79
C THR A 139 -6.21 -12.06 -8.98
N ARG A 140 -7.19 -12.86 -9.39
CA ARG A 140 -7.16 -13.64 -10.64
C ARG A 140 -7.97 -12.97 -11.76
N ALA A 141 -8.77 -11.97 -11.43
CA ALA A 141 -9.52 -11.21 -12.40
C ALA A 141 -8.59 -10.28 -13.17
N THR A 142 -8.86 -10.16 -14.47
CA THR A 142 -8.08 -9.37 -15.44
C THR A 142 -9.01 -8.64 -16.37
#